data_AF-A0A1M3LPW2-F1
#
_entry.id   AF-A0A1M3LPW2-F1
#
_cell.length_a   1.000
_cell.length_b   1.000
_cell.length_c   1.000
_cell.angle_alpha   90.00
_cell.angle_beta   90.00
_cell.angle_gamma   90.00
#
_symmetry.space_group_name_H-M   'P 1'
#
loop_
_entity.id
_entity.type
_entity.pdbx_description
1 polymer ?
#
loop_
_entity_poly.entity_id
_entity_poly.type
_entity_poly.pdbx_seq_one_letter_code
_entity_poly.pdbx_strand_id
1 'polypeptide(L)'
;MNLVDALQDLVGHVPDLVQPLIVAAAGAIPFVEGEGAATIGIIGGITPAIAIIAAIIGNFACVAVLVLLGSGARRAVVTRRRARVQAAAVAAGHEPAPGVGDDPAPEVSPRKAKFQRAFERYGVPGVSLLGPLLLPTQFTATMLAAAGVGRGRILIWQGVAIVGWTVVVALLIGGVVTTLS
;
A
#
# COMPACT_ATOMS: atom_id res chain seq x y z
N MET A 1 12.51 -20.52 28.40
CA MET A 1 11.94 -20.29 27.06
C MET A 1 12.46 -18.98 26.55
N ASN A 2 13.02 -18.95 25.35
CA ASN A 2 13.33 -17.70 24.68
C ASN A 2 12.04 -17.12 24.03
N LEU A 3 12.11 -15.92 23.46
CA LEU A 3 10.93 -15.26 22.87
C LEU A 3 10.37 -16.01 21.65
N VAL A 4 11.23 -16.67 20.87
CA VAL A 4 10.85 -17.44 19.68
C VAL A 4 10.08 -18.69 20.08
N ASP A 5 10.58 -19.44 21.07
CA ASP A 5 9.90 -20.63 21.60
C ASP A 5 8.51 -20.26 22.13
N ALA A 6 8.40 -19.16 22.87
CA ALA A 6 7.12 -18.69 23.40
C ALA A 6 6.13 -18.29 22.30
N LEU A 7 6.62 -17.69 21.21
CA LEU A 7 5.80 -17.35 20.05
C LEU A 7 5.33 -18.60 19.31
N GLN A 8 6.22 -19.57 19.09
CA GLN A 8 5.90 -20.83 18.42
C GLN A 8 4.91 -21.67 19.22
N ASP A 9 5.07 -21.74 20.54
CA ASP A 9 4.12 -22.39 21.44
C ASP A 9 2.75 -21.70 21.33
N LEU A 10 2.69 -20.36 21.36
CA LEU A 10 1.44 -19.61 21.21
C LEU A 10 0.77 -19.89 19.86
N VAL A 11 1.52 -19.87 18.76
CA VAL A 11 1.01 -20.17 17.42
C VAL A 11 0.51 -21.61 17.36
N GLY A 12 1.17 -22.55 18.03
CA GLY A 12 0.75 -23.96 18.11
C GLY A 12 -0.60 -24.18 18.80
N HIS A 13 -1.09 -23.24 19.62
CA HIS A 13 -2.44 -23.29 20.19
C HIS A 13 -3.52 -22.82 19.21
N VAL A 14 -3.14 -22.15 18.11
CA VAL A 14 -4.06 -21.65 17.10
C VAL A 14 -4.31 -22.76 16.08
N PRO A 15 -5.58 -23.06 15.72
CA PRO A 15 -5.88 -24.06 14.69
C PRO A 15 -5.17 -23.75 13.37
N ASP A 16 -4.64 -24.79 12.70
CA ASP A 16 -3.84 -24.66 11.47
C ASP A 16 -4.52 -23.84 10.37
N LEU A 17 -5.85 -23.90 10.27
CA LEU A 17 -6.62 -23.13 9.27
C LEU A 17 -6.70 -21.63 9.60
N VAL A 18 -6.56 -21.26 10.87
CA VAL A 18 -6.67 -19.88 11.35
C VAL A 18 -5.32 -19.15 11.26
N GLN A 19 -4.20 -19.88 11.38
CA GLN A 19 -2.86 -19.29 11.31
C GLN A 19 -2.63 -18.47 10.02
N PRO A 20 -2.97 -18.94 8.80
CA PRO A 20 -2.84 -18.14 7.58
C PRO A 20 -3.74 -16.90 7.58
N LEU A 21 -4.92 -16.96 8.20
CA LEU A 21 -5.80 -15.80 8.30
C LEU A 21 -5.21 -14.71 9.20
N ILE A 22 -4.53 -15.10 10.29
CA ILE A 22 -3.80 -14.17 11.15
C ILE A 22 -2.66 -13.52 10.38
N VAL A 23 -1.89 -14.30 9.61
CA VAL A 23 -0.81 -13.76 8.76
C VAL A 23 -1.36 -12.80 7.70
N ALA A 24 -2.47 -13.15 7.04
CA ALA A 24 -3.13 -12.27 6.09
C ALA A 24 -3.63 -10.97 6.77
N ALA A 25 -4.22 -11.07 7.95
CA ALA A 25 -4.65 -9.90 8.72
C ALA A 25 -3.47 -9.01 9.11
N ALA A 26 -2.35 -9.60 9.55
CA ALA A 26 -1.11 -8.89 9.83
C ALA A 26 -0.58 -8.18 8.58
N GLY A 27 -0.63 -8.84 7.41
CA GLY A 27 -0.19 -8.28 6.14
C GLY A 27 -1.02 -7.07 5.67
N ALA A 28 -2.26 -6.95 6.13
CA ALA A 28 -3.11 -5.80 5.85
C ALA A 28 -2.75 -4.55 6.68
N ILE A 29 -1.95 -4.69 7.74
CA ILE A 29 -1.57 -3.59 8.63
C ILE A 29 -0.45 -2.76 7.97
N PRO A 30 -0.61 -1.43 7.87
CA PRO A 30 0.48 -0.57 7.41
C PRO A 30 1.74 -0.74 8.26
N PHE A 31 2.91 -0.68 7.61
CA PHE A 31 4.23 -0.95 8.20
C PHE A 31 4.54 -2.41 8.56
N VAL A 32 3.53 -3.28 8.70
CA VAL A 32 3.76 -4.73 8.81
C VAL A 32 3.85 -5.32 7.41
N GLU A 33 2.81 -5.10 6.61
CA GLU A 33 2.76 -5.49 5.20
C GLU A 33 3.07 -6.97 4.93
N GLY A 34 3.20 -7.33 3.64
CA GLY A 34 3.50 -8.70 3.23
C GLY A 34 4.83 -9.20 3.79
N GLU A 35 5.87 -8.36 3.75
CA GLU A 35 7.22 -8.69 4.21
C GLU A 35 7.26 -9.01 5.71
N GLY A 36 6.74 -8.12 6.55
CA GLY A 36 6.70 -8.31 8.00
C GLY A 36 5.76 -9.43 8.41
N ALA A 37 4.60 -9.55 7.78
CA ALA A 37 3.68 -10.64 8.09
C ALA A 37 4.22 -12.02 7.72
N ALA A 38 4.84 -12.16 6.54
CA ALA A 38 5.50 -13.41 6.14
C ALA A 38 6.63 -13.77 7.11
N THR A 39 7.44 -12.76 7.51
CA THR A 39 8.51 -12.92 8.50
C THR A 39 7.97 -13.46 9.83
N ILE A 40 6.95 -12.81 10.38
CA ILE A 40 6.34 -13.20 11.66
C ILE A 40 5.76 -14.61 11.57
N GLY A 41 5.09 -14.94 10.47
CA GLY A 41 4.53 -16.29 10.25
C GLY A 41 5.61 -17.37 10.21
N ILE A 42 6.70 -17.13 9.48
CA ILE A 42 7.83 -18.07 9.38
C ILE A 42 8.49 -18.28 10.75
N ILE A 43 8.78 -17.20 11.48
CA ILE A 43 9.38 -17.28 12.82
C ILE A 43 8.43 -18.00 13.80
N GLY A 44 7.12 -17.76 13.66
CA GLY A 44 6.08 -18.44 14.41
C GLY A 44 5.88 -19.92 14.06
N GLY A 45 6.66 -20.49 13.15
CA GLY A 45 6.64 -21.91 12.80
C GLY A 45 5.71 -22.29 11.65
N ILE A 46 5.05 -21.31 11.00
CA ILE A 46 4.20 -21.56 9.83
C ILE A 46 5.10 -21.90 8.63
N THR A 47 4.70 -22.91 7.85
CA THR A 47 5.43 -23.27 6.61
C THR A 47 5.64 -22.05 5.71
N PRO A 48 6.87 -21.78 5.23
CA PRO A 48 7.18 -20.54 4.51
C PRO A 48 6.25 -20.24 3.33
N ALA A 49 5.91 -21.26 2.53
CA ALA A 49 5.00 -21.08 1.40
C ALA A 49 3.61 -20.55 1.84
N ILE A 50 3.06 -21.08 2.94
CA ILE A 50 1.75 -20.67 3.46
C ILE A 50 1.82 -19.25 4.01
N ALA A 51 2.84 -18.94 4.80
CA ALA A 51 3.04 -17.61 5.36
C ALA A 51 3.20 -16.53 4.27
N ILE A 52 4.01 -16.81 3.24
CA ILE A 52 4.22 -15.92 2.10
C ILE A 52 2.91 -15.66 1.35
N ILE A 53 2.19 -16.72 0.99
CA ILE A 53 0.93 -16.60 0.22
C ILE A 53 -0.11 -15.82 1.03
N ALA A 54 -0.28 -16.15 2.31
CA ALA A 54 -1.21 -15.46 3.19
C ALA A 54 -0.88 -13.97 3.33
N ALA A 55 0.40 -13.64 3.55
CA ALA A 55 0.86 -12.26 3.69
C ALA A 55 0.66 -11.44 2.41
N ILE A 56 0.95 -12.02 1.23
CA ILE A 56 0.71 -11.39 -0.06
C ILE A 56 -0.78 -11.10 -0.24
N ILE A 57 -1.65 -12.08 0.03
CA ILE A 57 -3.11 -11.92 -0.12
C ILE A 57 -3.62 -10.82 0.80
N GLY A 58 -3.24 -10.85 2.07
CA GLY A 58 -3.67 -9.87 3.06
C GLY A 58 -3.27 -8.43 2.71
N ASN A 59 -1.99 -8.24 2.37
CA ASN A 59 -1.48 -6.94 1.97
C ASN A 59 -2.15 -6.44 0.69
N PHE A 60 -2.21 -7.30 -0.34
CA PHE A 60 -2.80 -6.94 -1.62
C PHE A 60 -4.29 -6.62 -1.49
N ALA A 61 -5.04 -7.35 -0.67
CA ALA A 61 -6.45 -7.07 -0.41
C ALA A 61 -6.65 -5.68 0.21
N CYS A 62 -5.84 -5.31 1.21
CA CYS A 62 -5.87 -3.99 1.82
C CYS A 62 -5.58 -2.88 0.79
N VAL A 63 -4.51 -3.04 0.00
CA VAL A 63 -4.15 -2.14 -1.09
C VAL A 63 -5.28 -2.02 -2.11
N ALA A 64 -5.90 -3.14 -2.50
CA ALA A 64 -6.99 -3.15 -3.47
C ALA A 64 -8.20 -2.36 -2.98
N VAL A 65 -8.61 -2.56 -1.73
CA VAL A 65 -9.69 -1.80 -1.10
C VAL A 65 -9.37 -0.31 -1.13
N LEU A 66 -8.17 0.08 -0.70
CA LEU A 66 -7.77 1.50 -0.66
C LEU A 66 -7.72 2.15 -2.05
N VAL A 67 -7.23 1.43 -3.07
CA VAL A 67 -7.20 1.94 -4.44
C VAL A 67 -8.61 2.13 -4.99
N LEU A 68 -9.52 1.18 -4.74
CA LEU A 68 -10.90 1.26 -5.21
C LEU A 68 -11.64 2.43 -4.54
N LEU A 69 -11.51 2.55 -3.22
CA LEU A 69 -12.11 3.65 -2.45
C LEU A 69 -11.51 5.01 -2.86
N GLY A 70 -10.18 5.12 -2.93
CA GLY A 70 -9.49 6.35 -3.29
C GLY A 70 -9.80 6.82 -4.72
N SER A 71 -9.83 5.88 -5.67
CA SER A 71 -10.20 6.19 -7.07
C SER A 71 -11.65 6.64 -7.17
N GLY A 72 -12.57 6.01 -6.42
CA GLY A 72 -13.98 6.38 -6.35
C GLY A 72 -14.19 7.77 -5.73
N ALA A 73 -13.56 8.03 -4.59
CA ALA A 73 -13.62 9.33 -3.90
C ALA A 73 -13.12 10.46 -4.80
N ARG A 74 -11.97 10.26 -5.46
CA ARG A 74 -11.43 11.24 -6.40
C ARG A 74 -12.39 11.52 -7.56
N ARG A 75 -12.94 10.47 -8.19
CA ARG A 75 -13.89 10.62 -9.29
C ARG A 75 -15.11 11.43 -8.85
N ALA A 76 -15.66 11.16 -7.67
CA ALA A 76 -16.77 11.92 -7.12
C ALA A 76 -16.43 13.41 -6.90
N VAL A 77 -15.25 13.70 -6.34
CA VAL A 77 -14.78 15.08 -6.12
C VAL A 77 -14.59 15.83 -7.44
N VAL A 78 -13.93 15.21 -8.42
CA VAL A 78 -13.68 15.83 -9.74
C VAL A 78 -14.99 16.10 -10.47
N THR A 79 -15.94 15.15 -10.46
CA THR A 79 -17.27 15.35 -11.09
C THR A 79 -18.04 16.48 -10.41
N ARG A 80 -18.07 16.54 -9.07
CA ARG A 80 -18.73 17.65 -8.35
C ARG A 80 -18.10 18.99 -8.65
N ARG A 81 -16.76 19.07 -8.70
CA ARG A 81 -16.05 20.32 -9.02
C ARG A 81 -16.37 20.79 -10.43
N ARG A 82 -16.37 19.87 -11.41
CA ARG A 82 -16.76 20.19 -12.80
C ARG A 82 -18.19 20.70 -12.90
N ALA A 83 -19.14 20.03 -12.23
CA ALA A 83 -20.54 20.46 -12.21
C ALA A 83 -20.70 21.86 -11.58
N ARG A 84 -19.98 22.16 -10.49
CA ARG A 84 -19.97 23.51 -9.90
C ARG A 84 -19.39 24.57 -10.82
N VAL A 85 -18.25 24.29 -11.46
CA VAL A 85 -17.63 25.23 -12.41
C VAL A 85 -18.54 25.47 -13.62
N GLN A 86 -19.19 24.42 -14.13
CA GLN A 86 -20.16 24.55 -15.23
C GLN A 86 -21.40 25.33 -14.80
N ALA A 87 -21.98 25.05 -13.63
CA ALA A 87 -23.11 25.81 -13.10
C ALA A 87 -22.76 27.28 -12.87
N ALA A 88 -21.56 27.56 -12.34
CA ALA A 88 -21.04 28.92 -12.19
C ALA A 88 -20.82 29.60 -13.55
N ALA A 89 -20.28 28.90 -14.55
CA ALA A 89 -20.07 29.43 -15.89
C ALA A 89 -21.40 29.75 -16.62
N VAL A 90 -22.42 28.89 -16.44
CA VAL A 90 -23.77 29.12 -16.97
C VAL A 90 -24.46 30.29 -16.25
N ALA A 91 -24.25 30.43 -14.94
CA ALA A 91 -24.80 31.54 -14.16
C ALA A 91 -24.07 32.87 -14.39
N ALA A 92 -22.78 32.85 -14.76
CA ALA A 92 -21.93 34.03 -14.80
C ALA A 92 -22.17 34.93 -16.02
N GLY A 93 -22.55 34.39 -17.19
CA GLY A 93 -22.93 35.20 -18.35
C GLY A 93 -21.87 36.12 -18.98
N HIS A 94 -20.88 36.67 -18.26
CA HIS A 94 -19.71 37.47 -18.69
C HIS A 94 -18.57 37.40 -17.63
N GLU A 95 -17.40 37.91 -18.02
CA GLU A 95 -16.02 37.67 -17.55
C GLU A 95 -15.73 37.52 -16.04
N PRO A 96 -14.76 36.65 -15.67
CA PRO A 96 -14.31 36.52 -14.28
C PRO A 96 -13.39 37.69 -13.89
N ALA A 97 -13.71 38.34 -12.77
CA ALA A 97 -12.85 39.34 -12.13
C ALA A 97 -11.48 38.74 -11.70
N PRO A 98 -10.39 39.54 -11.68
CA PRO A 98 -9.06 39.02 -11.36
C PRO A 98 -8.92 38.68 -9.87
N GLY A 99 -8.50 37.44 -9.63
CA GLY A 99 -7.56 37.00 -8.58
C GLY A 99 -7.61 37.67 -7.22
N VAL A 100 -8.31 37.05 -6.28
CA VAL A 100 -7.99 37.17 -4.84
C VAL A 100 -7.84 35.76 -4.30
N GLY A 101 -6.63 35.42 -3.86
CA GLY A 101 -6.33 34.13 -3.24
C GLY A 101 -4.85 33.76 -3.29
N ASP A 102 -3.95 34.65 -2.85
CA ASP A 102 -2.63 34.23 -2.37
C ASP A 102 -2.81 33.67 -0.94
N ASP A 103 -3.49 32.52 -0.85
CA ASP A 103 -3.34 31.66 0.32
C ASP A 103 -1.92 31.06 0.23
N PRO A 104 -1.11 31.12 1.31
CA PRO A 104 0.21 30.50 1.29
C PRO A 104 0.04 29.02 0.92
N ALA A 105 0.71 28.61 -0.16
CA ALA A 105 0.65 27.24 -0.65
C ALA A 105 0.94 26.28 0.53
N PRO A 106 0.04 25.32 0.84
CA PRO A 106 0.21 24.47 2.00
C PRO A 106 1.54 23.72 1.89
N GLU A 107 2.36 23.79 2.95
CA GLU A 107 3.67 23.14 3.00
C GLU A 107 3.54 21.66 2.57
N VAL A 108 4.32 21.29 1.55
CA VAL A 108 4.29 19.94 0.99
C VAL A 108 4.94 18.99 2.01
N SER A 109 4.13 18.13 2.64
CA SER A 109 4.67 17.16 3.60
C SER A 109 5.86 16.35 3.02
N PRO A 110 6.86 15.97 3.82
CA PRO A 110 8.06 15.27 3.33
C PRO A 110 7.76 13.99 2.53
N ARG A 111 6.72 13.24 2.92
CA ARG A 111 6.26 12.03 2.21
C ARG A 111 5.73 12.36 0.81
N LYS A 112 4.98 13.46 0.70
CA LYS A 112 4.45 13.98 -0.57
C LYS A 112 5.57 14.42 -1.52
N ALA A 113 6.59 15.09 -1.00
CA ALA A 113 7.75 15.49 -1.79
C ALA A 113 8.54 14.29 -2.32
N LYS A 114 8.79 13.26 -1.49
CA LYS A 114 9.47 12.02 -1.91
C LYS A 114 8.70 11.30 -3.02
N PHE A 115 7.38 11.15 -2.85
CA PHE A 115 6.51 10.58 -3.87
C PHE A 115 6.57 11.36 -5.18
N GLN A 116 6.46 12.70 -5.13
CA GLN A 116 6.47 13.55 -6.32
C GLN A 116 7.77 13.36 -7.12
N ARG A 117 8.93 13.41 -6.47
CA ARG A 117 10.23 13.17 -7.10
C ARG A 117 10.33 11.79 -7.74
N ALA A 118 9.87 10.75 -7.04
CA ALA A 118 9.89 9.38 -7.56
C ALA A 118 8.91 9.21 -8.74
N PHE A 119 7.74 9.84 -8.66
CA PHE A 119 6.70 9.77 -9.70
C PHE A 119 7.12 10.50 -10.98
N GLU A 120 7.72 11.68 -10.87
CA GLU A 120 8.27 12.42 -12.01
C GLU A 120 9.39 11.64 -12.71
N ARG A 121 10.24 10.95 -11.94
CA ARG A 121 11.40 10.24 -12.49
C ARG A 121 11.07 8.86 -13.07
N TYR A 122 10.17 8.11 -12.43
CA TYR A 122 9.97 6.69 -12.75
C TYR A 122 8.52 6.29 -13.04
N GLY A 123 7.57 7.21 -12.89
CA GLY A 123 6.15 6.94 -13.12
C GLY A 123 5.59 5.83 -12.22
N VAL A 124 4.50 5.21 -12.67
CA VAL A 124 3.75 4.22 -11.87
C VAL A 124 4.53 2.92 -11.59
N PRO A 125 5.24 2.33 -12.57
CA PRO A 125 6.02 1.11 -12.31
C PRO A 125 7.09 1.35 -11.27
N GLY A 126 7.91 2.40 -11.44
CA GLY A 126 9.03 2.65 -10.54
C GLY A 126 8.59 3.13 -9.16
N VAL A 127 7.52 3.92 -9.05
CA VAL A 127 6.96 4.28 -7.73
C VAL A 127 6.39 3.07 -7.00
N SER A 128 5.87 2.07 -7.70
CA SER A 128 5.35 0.86 -7.04
C SER A 128 6.47 -0.08 -6.62
N LEU A 129 7.49 -0.27 -7.47
CA LEU A 129 8.64 -1.13 -7.18
C LEU A 129 9.60 -0.53 -6.15
N LEU A 130 9.85 0.78 -6.20
CA LEU A 130 10.68 1.49 -5.22
C LEU A 130 9.85 1.98 -4.01
N GLY A 131 8.53 1.85 -4.11
CA GLY A 131 7.55 2.30 -3.12
C GLY A 131 7.88 1.83 -1.71
N PRO A 132 8.04 0.51 -1.46
CA PRO A 132 8.31 -0.03 -0.12
C PRO A 132 9.54 0.58 0.58
N LEU A 133 10.57 0.96 -0.18
CA LEU A 133 11.78 1.60 0.34
C LEU A 133 11.58 3.08 0.73
N LEU A 134 10.50 3.70 0.25
CA LEU A 134 10.22 5.14 0.40
C LEU A 134 9.01 5.40 1.31
N LEU A 135 7.95 4.60 1.15
CA LEU A 135 6.64 4.73 1.78
C LEU A 135 5.97 3.36 1.91
N PRO A 136 5.20 3.11 2.98
CA PRO A 136 4.42 1.87 3.08
C PRO A 136 3.47 1.72 1.87
N THR A 137 3.29 0.50 1.38
CA THR A 137 2.60 0.18 0.10
C THR A 137 1.19 0.77 0.05
N GLN A 138 0.47 0.79 1.16
CA GLN A 138 -0.86 1.40 1.25
C GLN A 138 -0.85 2.92 1.01
N PHE A 139 0.18 3.63 1.50
CA PHE A 139 0.33 5.07 1.23
C PHE A 139 0.68 5.33 -0.23
N THR A 140 1.59 4.54 -0.81
CA THR A 140 1.94 4.67 -2.22
C THR A 140 0.72 4.48 -3.12
N ALA A 141 -0.08 3.44 -2.86
CA ALA A 141 -1.28 3.13 -3.63
C ALA A 141 -2.36 4.23 -3.53
N THR A 142 -2.60 4.76 -2.32
CA THR A 142 -3.56 5.86 -2.12
C THR A 142 -3.09 7.16 -2.79
N MET A 143 -1.80 7.45 -2.76
CA MET A 143 -1.23 8.62 -3.44
C MET A 143 -1.33 8.50 -4.97
N LEU A 144 -1.10 7.32 -5.55
CA LEU A 144 -1.31 7.07 -6.97
C LEU A 144 -2.79 7.25 -7.37
N ALA A 145 -3.70 6.74 -6.54
CA ALA A 145 -5.14 6.91 -6.75
C ALA A 145 -5.54 8.39 -6.68
N ALA A 146 -5.03 9.14 -5.70
CA ALA A 146 -5.24 10.57 -5.55
C ALA A 146 -4.63 11.38 -6.70
N ALA A 147 -3.48 10.94 -7.24
CA ALA A 147 -2.74 11.64 -8.28
C ALA A 147 -3.39 11.55 -9.66
N GLY A 148 -4.12 10.48 -9.97
CA GLY A 148 -4.35 10.26 -11.39
C GLY A 148 -4.81 8.89 -11.79
N VAL A 149 -4.13 7.92 -11.19
CA VAL A 149 -3.70 6.77 -11.95
C VAL A 149 -4.86 5.78 -12.04
N GLY A 150 -5.02 5.18 -13.21
CA GLY A 150 -6.08 4.19 -13.42
C GLY A 150 -5.91 3.01 -12.47
N ARG A 151 -6.99 2.64 -11.76
CA ARG A 151 -7.03 1.57 -10.75
C ARG A 151 -6.33 0.28 -11.20
N GLY A 152 -6.59 -0.20 -12.43
CA GLY A 152 -5.99 -1.43 -12.94
C GLY A 152 -4.46 -1.35 -13.03
N ARG A 153 -3.93 -0.19 -13.46
CA ARG A 153 -2.49 0.02 -13.55
C ARG A 153 -1.84 0.07 -12.16
N ILE A 154 -2.50 0.67 -11.17
CA ILE A 154 -2.02 0.67 -9.79
C ILE A 154 -1.99 -0.76 -9.25
N LEU A 155 -3.09 -1.52 -9.38
CA LEU A 155 -3.21 -2.87 -8.84
C LEU A 155 -2.21 -3.85 -9.46
N ILE A 156 -1.98 -3.80 -10.78
CA ILE A 156 -0.99 -4.67 -11.43
C ILE A 156 0.41 -4.40 -10.85
N TRP A 157 0.84 -3.14 -10.82
CA TRP A 157 2.19 -2.80 -10.36
C TRP A 157 2.39 -2.96 -8.86
N GLN A 158 1.37 -2.71 -8.05
CA GLN A 158 1.40 -3.00 -6.62
C GLN A 158 1.45 -4.52 -6.38
N GLY A 159 0.68 -5.31 -7.14
CA GLY A 159 0.73 -6.78 -7.05
C GLY A 159 2.13 -7.32 -7.36
N VAL A 160 2.75 -6.86 -8.45
CA VAL A 160 4.12 -7.23 -8.80
C VAL A 160 5.11 -6.84 -7.70
N ALA A 161 5.01 -5.63 -7.16
CA ALA A 161 5.90 -5.16 -6.09
C ALA A 161 5.72 -5.96 -4.80
N ILE A 162 4.48 -6.20 -4.36
CA ILE A 162 4.16 -6.95 -3.14
C ILE A 162 4.68 -8.38 -3.26
N VAL A 163 4.40 -9.06 -4.36
CA VAL A 163 4.90 -10.43 -4.60
C VAL A 163 6.42 -10.45 -4.60
N GLY A 164 7.04 -9.56 -5.39
CA GLY A 164 8.50 -9.51 -5.52
C GLY A 164 9.21 -9.29 -4.19
N TRP A 165 8.82 -8.24 -3.46
CA TRP A 165 9.47 -7.89 -2.19
C TRP A 165 9.16 -8.88 -1.07
N THR A 166 7.91 -9.36 -0.95
CA THR A 166 7.56 -10.36 0.07
C THR A 166 8.36 -11.64 -0.13
N VAL A 167 8.49 -12.12 -1.37
CA VAL A 167 9.29 -13.31 -1.69
C VAL A 167 10.78 -13.06 -1.41
N VAL A 168 11.33 -11.92 -1.84
CA VAL A 168 12.75 -11.59 -1.58
C VAL A 168 13.06 -11.59 -0.08
N VAL A 169 12.26 -10.89 0.73
CA VAL A 169 12.47 -10.83 2.19
C VAL A 169 12.29 -12.21 2.83
N ALA A 170 11.24 -12.94 2.46
CA ALA A 170 10.99 -14.26 3.02
C ALA A 170 12.09 -15.28 2.67
N LEU A 171 12.67 -15.21 1.47
CA LEU A 171 13.80 -16.06 1.09
C LEU A 171 15.07 -15.69 1.83
N LEU A 172 15.33 -14.40 2.05
CA LEU A 172 16.47 -13.94 2.87
C LEU A 172 16.36 -14.48 4.30
N ILE A 173 15.18 -14.37 4.91
CA ILE A 173 14.96 -14.85 6.28
C ILE A 173 14.95 -16.37 6.35
N GLY A 174 14.25 -17.05 5.44
CA GLY A 174 14.22 -18.50 5.36
C GLY A 174 15.62 -19.09 5.16
N GLY A 175 16.41 -18.48 4.26
CA GLY A 175 17.81 -18.84 4.07
C GLY A 175 18.63 -18.69 5.35
N VAL A 176 18.54 -17.54 6.02
CA VAL A 176 19.22 -17.30 7.30
C VAL A 176 18.84 -18.35 8.35
N VAL A 177 17.54 -18.64 8.52
CA VAL A 177 17.07 -19.63 9.48
C VAL A 177 17.66 -21.01 9.18
N THR A 178 17.62 -21.46 7.92
CA THR A 178 18.16 -22.77 7.54
C THR A 178 19.68 -22.89 7.69
N THR A 179 20.41 -21.78 7.61
CA THR A 179 21.87 -21.77 7.81
C THR A 179 22.31 -21.70 9.28
N LEU A 180 21.41 -21.27 10.18
CA LEU A 180 21.72 -21.04 11.60
C LEU A 180 21.10 -22.08 12.54
N SER A 181 20.20 -22.93 12.04
CA SER A 181 19.60 -24.09 12.74
C SER A 181 20.39 -25.37 12.49
#